data_AF-A0A0S8G3D8-F1
#
_entry.id   AF-A0A0S8G3D8-F1
#
_cell.length_a   1.000
_cell.length_b   1.000
_cell.length_c   1.000
_cell.angle_alpha   90.00
_cell.angle_beta   90.00
_cell.angle_gamma   90.00
#
_symmetry.space_group_name_H-M   'P 1'
#
loop_
_entity.id
_entity.type
_entity.pdbx_description
1 polymer ?
#
loop_
_entity_poly.entity_id
_entity_poly.type
_entity_poly.pdbx_seq_one_letter_code
_entity_poly.pdbx_strand_id
1 'polypeptide(L)'
;MNRKVYKVGFWVGIVAFGSNAAFVLVQALQLLGILSYPFDEILIYGFSLCIVIPFLLEMLALHYVTPNDKKYWSHAALIFTIIYSVFVTANYVVQLATVIPMTLKGASNQISILIQTPHSLFWDFDAIGYISMGLATLLAVPVFEKHPEFSERLLLLGVPWVITAPMAMLLLAIMFKKNIEIQGHIKE
;
A
#
# COMPACT_ATOMS: atom_id res chain seq x y z
N MET A 1 8.66 0.92 -25.74
CA MET A 1 8.08 0.69 -24.40
C MET A 1 7.06 1.80 -24.12
N ASN A 2 5.87 1.46 -23.60
CA ASN A 2 4.69 2.34 -23.69
C ASN A 2 4.74 3.50 -22.67
N ARG A 3 5.07 4.72 -23.12
CA ARG A 3 5.06 5.98 -22.32
C ARG A 3 3.79 6.15 -21.48
N LYS A 4 2.66 5.57 -21.92
CA LYS A 4 1.39 5.57 -21.16
C LYS A 4 1.51 4.83 -19.83
N VAL A 5 2.21 3.68 -19.79
CA VAL A 5 2.38 2.88 -18.56
C VAL A 5 3.18 3.65 -17.52
N TYR A 6 4.26 4.33 -17.94
CA TYR A 6 5.03 5.21 -17.04
C TYR A 6 4.18 6.34 -16.48
N LYS A 7 3.36 7.00 -17.31
CA LYS A 7 2.44 8.06 -16.84
C LYS A 7 1.41 7.53 -15.84
N VAL A 8 0.83 6.37 -16.11
CA VAL A 8 -0.12 5.72 -15.19
C VAL A 8 0.58 5.41 -13.88
N GLY A 9 1.72 4.71 -13.92
CA GLY A 9 2.53 4.36 -12.75
C GLY A 9 2.87 5.57 -11.88
N PHE A 10 3.29 6.69 -12.49
CA PHE A 10 3.55 7.93 -11.77
C PHE A 10 2.32 8.45 -11.01
N TRP A 11 1.18 8.62 -11.69
CA TRP A 11 0.00 9.21 -11.07
C TRP A 11 -0.60 8.31 -9.99
N VAL A 12 -0.70 7.00 -10.25
CA VAL A 12 -1.21 6.07 -9.25
C VAL A 12 -0.25 5.97 -8.06
N GLY A 13 1.07 6.05 -8.27
CA GLY A 13 2.05 6.10 -7.19
C GLY A 13 1.93 7.35 -6.32
N ILE A 14 1.69 8.53 -6.92
CA ILE A 14 1.43 9.77 -6.16
C ILE A 14 0.15 9.64 -5.32
N VAL A 15 -0.92 9.06 -5.87
CA VAL A 15 -2.17 8.84 -5.13
C VAL A 15 -1.99 7.81 -4.02
N ALA A 16 -1.25 6.73 -4.27
CA ALA A 16 -0.91 5.72 -3.26
C ALA A 16 -0.12 6.35 -2.11
N PHE A 17 0.92 7.12 -2.43
CA PHE A 17 1.72 7.86 -1.46
C PHE A 17 0.87 8.84 -0.63
N GLY A 18 0.05 9.67 -1.28
CA GLY A 18 -0.80 10.64 -0.59
C GLY A 18 -1.80 9.97 0.36
N SER A 19 -2.43 8.88 -0.08
CA SER A 19 -3.37 8.10 0.74
C SER A 19 -2.68 7.47 1.94
N ASN A 20 -1.46 6.95 1.73
CA ASN A 20 -0.67 6.33 2.80
C ASN A 20 -0.14 7.37 3.80
N ALA A 21 0.27 8.55 3.34
CA ALA A 21 0.65 9.66 4.20
C ALA A 21 -0.53 10.14 5.07
N ALA A 22 -1.73 10.22 4.48
CA ALA A 22 -2.96 10.53 5.22
C ALA A 22 -3.27 9.44 6.26
N PHE A 23 -3.20 8.16 5.88
CA PHE A 23 -3.37 7.03 6.80
C PHE A 23 -2.41 7.10 7.99
N VAL A 24 -1.11 7.33 7.74
CA VAL A 24 -0.09 7.49 8.79
C VAL A 24 -0.38 8.68 9.70
N LEU A 25 -0.79 9.81 9.12
CA LEU A 25 -1.16 11.00 9.89
C LEU A 25 -2.32 10.70 10.84
N VAL A 26 -3.39 10.07 10.34
CA VAL A 26 -4.55 9.71 11.16
C VAL A 26 -4.17 8.72 12.25
N GLN A 27 -3.37 7.69 11.94
CA GLN A 27 -2.87 6.77 12.97
C GLN A 27 -2.05 7.49 14.04
N ALA A 28 -1.19 8.43 13.67
CA ALA A 28 -0.43 9.22 14.65
C ALA A 28 -1.36 10.07 15.53
N LEU A 29 -2.40 10.68 14.96
CA LEU A 29 -3.40 11.45 15.71
C LEU A 29 -4.22 10.56 16.66
N GLN A 30 -4.54 9.33 16.28
CA GLN A 30 -5.18 8.35 17.16
C GLN A 30 -4.25 7.96 18.32
N LEU A 31 -2.98 7.65 18.05
CA LEU A 31 -1.99 7.29 19.09
C LEU A 31 -1.75 8.43 20.09
N LEU A 32 -1.82 9.68 19.63
CA LEU A 32 -1.73 10.87 20.48
C LEU A 32 -3.02 11.16 21.26
N GLY A 33 -4.10 10.39 21.03
CA GLY A 33 -5.41 10.58 21.67
C GLY A 33 -6.18 11.80 21.15
N ILE A 34 -5.76 12.39 20.03
CA ILE A 34 -6.42 13.55 19.41
C ILE A 34 -7.68 13.11 18.64
N LEU A 35 -7.59 11.97 17.96
CA LEU A 35 -8.74 11.30 17.33
C LEU A 35 -9.26 10.20 18.24
N SER A 36 -10.57 9.99 18.21
CA SER A 36 -11.26 9.04 19.06
C SER A 36 -12.36 8.32 18.29
N TYR A 37 -12.77 7.17 18.83
CA TYR A 37 -13.87 6.36 18.30
C TYR A 37 -15.15 7.19 18.08
N PRO A 38 -15.85 7.04 16.93
CA PRO A 38 -15.56 6.14 15.80
C PRO A 38 -14.72 6.77 14.68
N PHE A 39 -14.38 8.06 14.79
CA PHE A 39 -13.80 8.81 13.68
C PHE A 39 -12.35 8.41 13.38
N ASP A 40 -11.59 8.01 14.40
CA ASP A 40 -10.27 7.42 14.22
C ASP A 40 -10.33 6.20 13.30
N GLU A 41 -11.15 5.20 13.63
CA GLU A 41 -11.34 3.97 12.86
C GLU A 41 -11.86 4.26 11.46
N ILE A 42 -12.88 5.11 11.32
CA ILE A 42 -13.44 5.48 10.01
C ILE A 42 -12.36 6.05 9.10
N LEU A 43 -11.55 6.98 9.62
CA LEU A 43 -10.51 7.64 8.84
C LEU A 43 -9.34 6.70 8.52
N ILE A 44 -8.92 5.86 9.48
CA ILE A 44 -7.87 4.85 9.28
C ILE A 44 -8.26 3.86 8.20
N TYR A 45 -9.43 3.24 8.34
CA TYR A 45 -9.92 2.26 7.37
C TYR A 45 -10.23 2.91 6.02
N GLY A 46 -10.79 4.11 6.01
CA GLY A 46 -11.09 4.86 4.80
C GLY A 46 -9.85 5.22 3.99
N PHE A 47 -8.84 5.83 4.63
CA PHE A 47 -7.60 6.17 3.93
C PHE A 47 -6.83 4.92 3.50
N SER A 48 -6.88 3.84 4.28
CA SER A 48 -6.20 2.61 3.87
C SER A 48 -6.85 1.96 2.64
N LEU A 49 -8.18 1.98 2.53
CA LEU A 49 -8.88 1.55 1.30
C LEU A 49 -8.50 2.41 0.08
N CYS A 50 -8.21 3.71 0.28
CA CYS A 50 -7.70 4.56 -0.80
C CYS A 50 -6.29 4.18 -1.27
N ILE A 51 -5.50 3.46 -0.48
CA ILE A 51 -4.16 2.97 -0.88
C ILE A 51 -4.26 1.78 -1.84
N VAL A 52 -5.24 0.89 -1.63
CA VAL A 52 -5.30 -0.44 -2.23
C VAL A 52 -5.21 -0.41 -3.76
N ILE A 53 -6.15 0.28 -4.42
CA ILE A 53 -6.23 0.31 -5.88
C ILE A 53 -5.02 1.04 -6.49
N PRO A 54 -4.64 2.25 -6.02
CA PRO A 54 -3.46 2.92 -6.52
C PRO A 54 -2.17 2.09 -6.40
N PHE A 55 -1.93 1.45 -5.26
CA PHE A 55 -0.74 0.61 -5.05
C PHE A 55 -0.74 -0.64 -5.94
N LEU A 56 -1.90 -1.29 -6.10
CA LEU A 56 -2.04 -2.42 -7.02
C LEU A 56 -1.71 -2.03 -8.47
N LEU A 57 -2.22 -0.90 -8.93
CA LEU A 57 -1.96 -0.39 -10.27
C LEU A 57 -0.51 0.08 -10.44
N GLU A 58 0.10 0.62 -9.39
CA GLU A 58 1.52 0.99 -9.37
C GLU A 58 2.42 -0.22 -9.57
N MET A 59 2.16 -1.30 -8.82
CA MET A 59 2.90 -2.56 -8.93
C MET A 59 2.66 -3.27 -10.26
N LEU A 60 1.45 -3.15 -10.81
CA LEU A 60 1.15 -3.61 -12.17
C LEU A 60 1.98 -2.83 -13.19
N ALA A 61 2.03 -1.49 -13.08
CA ALA A 61 2.84 -0.66 -13.97
C ALA A 61 4.32 -1.01 -13.86
N LEU A 62 4.83 -1.26 -12.64
CA LEU A 62 6.20 -1.73 -12.39
C LEU A 62 6.49 -3.02 -13.16
N HIS A 63 5.61 -4.01 -13.08
CA HIS A 63 5.76 -5.28 -13.80
C HIS A 63 5.86 -5.07 -15.33
N TYR A 64 5.02 -4.19 -15.90
CA TYR A 64 5.03 -3.92 -17.34
C TYR A 64 6.26 -3.16 -17.83
N VAL A 65 6.93 -2.37 -16.98
CA VAL A 65 8.16 -1.65 -17.34
C VAL A 65 9.43 -2.44 -16.98
N THR A 66 9.30 -3.54 -16.25
CA THR A 66 10.43 -4.35 -15.81
C THR A 66 11.04 -5.14 -16.98
N PRO A 67 12.38 -5.11 -17.16
CA PRO A 67 13.10 -5.93 -18.12
C PRO A 67 12.82 -7.43 -17.97
N ASN A 68 12.90 -8.20 -19.07
CA ASN A 68 12.52 -9.62 -19.07
C ASN A 68 13.36 -10.48 -18.11
N ASP A 69 14.63 -10.16 -17.91
CA ASP A 69 15.55 -10.82 -16.98
C ASP A 69 15.14 -10.64 -15.50
N LYS A 70 14.34 -9.62 -15.19
CA LYS A 70 13.88 -9.30 -13.83
C LYS A 70 12.38 -9.49 -13.62
N LYS A 71 11.65 -9.95 -14.65
CA LYS A 71 10.20 -10.07 -14.60
C LYS A 71 9.70 -10.99 -13.49
N TYR A 72 10.44 -12.06 -13.19
CA TYR A 72 10.11 -12.97 -12.09
C TYR A 72 9.88 -12.22 -10.77
N TRP A 73 10.81 -11.33 -10.41
CA TRP A 73 10.76 -10.54 -9.17
C TRP A 73 9.58 -9.56 -9.16
N SER A 74 9.40 -8.79 -10.25
CA SER A 74 8.26 -7.88 -10.36
C SER A 74 6.90 -8.60 -10.36
N HIS A 75 6.83 -9.82 -10.88
CA HIS A 75 5.60 -10.62 -10.90
C HIS A 75 5.31 -11.20 -9.51
N ALA A 76 6.33 -11.70 -8.81
CA ALA A 76 6.20 -12.13 -7.42
C ALA A 76 5.72 -10.97 -6.53
N ALA A 77 6.29 -9.77 -6.72
CA ALA A 77 5.86 -8.56 -6.03
C ALA A 77 4.39 -8.20 -6.31
N LEU A 78 3.93 -8.35 -7.56
CA LEU A 78 2.53 -8.15 -7.94
C LEU A 78 1.60 -9.17 -7.28
N ILE A 79 1.98 -10.45 -7.20
CA ILE A 79 1.19 -11.51 -6.53
C ILE A 79 0.96 -11.16 -5.05
N PHE A 80 2.01 -10.76 -4.33
CA PHE A 80 1.87 -10.35 -2.93
C PHE A 80 1.06 -9.07 -2.76
N THR A 81 1.13 -8.15 -3.73
CA THR A 81 0.27 -6.95 -3.76
C THR A 81 -1.22 -7.32 -3.91
N ILE A 82 -1.53 -8.35 -4.70
CA ILE A 82 -2.91 -8.87 -4.84
C ILE A 82 -3.37 -9.48 -3.52
N ILE A 83 -2.53 -10.28 -2.85
CA ILE A 83 -2.86 -10.87 -1.53
C ILE A 83 -3.16 -9.76 -0.51
N TYR A 84 -2.29 -8.73 -0.42
CA TYR A 84 -2.54 -7.53 0.38
C TYR A 84 -3.89 -6.91 0.05
N SER A 85 -4.17 -6.67 -1.22
CA SER A 85 -5.39 -5.99 -1.67
C SER A 85 -6.66 -6.74 -1.26
N VAL A 86 -6.64 -8.08 -1.35
CA VAL A 86 -7.78 -8.93 -0.98
C VAL A 86 -8.04 -8.87 0.52
N PHE A 87 -7.02 -9.12 1.36
CA PHE A 87 -7.20 -9.17 2.81
C PHE A 87 -7.55 -7.81 3.41
N VAL A 88 -6.87 -6.75 2.97
CA VAL A 88 -7.11 -5.39 3.48
C VAL A 88 -8.48 -4.87 3.07
N THR A 89 -8.90 -5.10 1.82
CA THR A 89 -10.25 -4.70 1.38
C THR A 89 -11.32 -5.48 2.14
N ALA A 90 -11.17 -6.80 2.27
CA ALA A 90 -12.12 -7.63 3.00
C ALA A 90 -12.21 -7.22 4.48
N ASN A 91 -11.09 -6.88 5.11
CA ASN A 91 -11.07 -6.39 6.48
C ASN A 91 -11.82 -5.05 6.61
N TYR A 92 -11.34 -4.01 5.93
CA TYR A 92 -11.79 -2.65 6.19
C TYR A 92 -13.19 -2.34 5.68
N VAL A 93 -13.66 -3.04 4.64
CA VAL A 93 -15.08 -2.97 4.24
C VAL A 93 -15.97 -3.53 5.35
N VAL A 94 -15.61 -4.65 5.97
CA VAL A 94 -16.38 -5.22 7.09
C VAL A 94 -16.33 -4.31 8.31
N GLN A 95 -15.15 -3.74 8.64
CA GLN A 95 -15.05 -2.81 9.76
C GLN A 95 -15.95 -1.58 9.58
N LEU A 96 -15.87 -0.93 8.41
CA LEU A 96 -16.66 0.27 8.11
C LEU A 96 -18.15 0.00 7.96
N ALA A 97 -18.53 -1.05 7.24
CA ALA A 97 -19.94 -1.29 6.88
C ALA A 97 -20.71 -2.08 7.93
N THR A 98 -20.02 -2.89 8.74
CA THR A 98 -20.66 -3.80 9.71
C THR A 98 -20.26 -3.50 11.14
N VAL A 99 -18.95 -3.49 11.45
CA VAL A 99 -18.48 -3.43 12.84
C VAL A 99 -18.79 -2.10 13.50
N ILE A 100 -18.41 -0.99 12.86
CA ILE A 100 -18.65 0.35 13.42
C ILE A 100 -20.15 0.62 13.59
N PRO A 101 -21.03 0.40 12.57
CA PRO A 101 -22.46 0.63 12.74
C PRO A 101 -23.12 -0.26 13.82
N MET A 102 -22.72 -1.53 13.95
CA MET A 102 -23.28 -2.44 14.95
C MET A 102 -22.80 -2.09 16.35
N THR A 103 -21.55 -1.66 16.51
CA THR A 103 -20.99 -1.21 17.79
C THR A 103 -21.67 0.08 18.25
N LEU A 104 -21.90 1.04 17.36
CA LEU A 104 -22.66 2.26 17.66
C LEU A 104 -24.12 1.97 18.07
N LYS A 105 -24.69 0.84 17.63
CA LYS A 105 -26.02 0.37 18.03
C LYS A 105 -26.03 -0.45 19.33
N GLY A 106 -24.88 -0.65 19.98
CA GLY A 106 -24.74 -1.47 21.18
C GLY A 106 -24.88 -2.97 20.94
N ALA A 107 -24.73 -3.44 19.69
CA ALA A 107 -24.91 -4.83 19.27
C ALA A 107 -23.59 -5.58 19.03
N SER A 108 -22.48 -5.15 19.67
CA SER A 108 -21.15 -5.72 19.48
C SER A 108 -21.04 -7.21 19.84
N ASN A 109 -21.89 -7.70 20.74
CA ASN A 109 -21.92 -9.12 21.11
C ASN A 109 -22.34 -10.04 19.95
N GLN A 110 -23.09 -9.54 18.96
CA GLN A 110 -23.52 -10.31 17.79
C GLN A 110 -22.42 -10.45 16.73
N ILE A 111 -21.38 -9.61 16.81
CA ILE A 111 -20.32 -9.50 15.80
C ILE A 111 -18.92 -9.67 16.39
N SER A 112 -18.78 -10.25 17.59
CA SER A 112 -17.52 -10.27 18.35
C SER A 112 -16.34 -10.84 17.55
N ILE A 113 -16.58 -11.83 16.68
CA ILE A 113 -15.57 -12.41 15.79
C ILE A 113 -15.10 -11.46 14.68
N LEU A 114 -15.92 -10.48 14.31
CA LEU A 114 -15.64 -9.49 13.27
C LEU A 114 -14.89 -8.27 13.82
N ILE A 115 -14.96 -8.01 15.13
CA ILE A 115 -14.31 -6.86 15.75
C ILE A 115 -12.80 -7.05 15.71
N GLN A 116 -12.09 -6.04 15.19
CA GLN A 116 -10.63 -6.05 15.11
C GLN A 116 -9.99 -5.73 16.49
N THR A 117 -9.89 -6.74 17.36
CA THR A 117 -9.10 -6.68 18.61
C THR A 117 -7.79 -7.45 18.48
N PRO A 118 -6.79 -7.26 19.35
CA PRO A 118 -5.58 -8.09 19.36
C PRO A 118 -5.95 -9.59 19.34
N HIS A 119 -5.34 -10.35 18.42
CA HIS A 119 -5.60 -11.78 18.20
C HIS A 119 -7.02 -12.15 17.76
N SER A 120 -7.79 -11.21 17.22
CA SER A 120 -9.06 -11.51 16.54
C SER A 120 -8.83 -12.02 15.10
N LEU A 121 -9.86 -12.62 14.51
CA LEU A 121 -9.82 -13.06 13.10
C LEU A 121 -9.44 -11.91 12.14
N PHE A 122 -10.04 -10.73 12.33
CA PHE A 122 -9.79 -9.58 11.47
C PHE A 122 -8.43 -8.94 11.75
N TRP A 123 -7.88 -9.07 12.96
CA TRP A 123 -6.48 -8.73 13.25
C TRP A 123 -5.51 -9.62 12.49
N ASP A 124 -5.78 -10.93 12.43
CA ASP A 124 -4.92 -11.86 11.68
C ASP A 124 -4.99 -11.60 10.17
N PHE A 125 -6.17 -11.26 9.65
CA PHE A 125 -6.32 -10.84 8.25
C PHE A 125 -5.56 -9.55 7.95
N ASP A 126 -5.63 -8.57 8.85
CA ASP A 126 -4.87 -7.33 8.76
C ASP A 126 -3.36 -7.60 8.71
N ALA A 127 -2.88 -8.47 9.60
CA ALA A 127 -1.49 -8.87 9.68
C ALA A 127 -1.03 -9.54 8.37
N ILE A 128 -1.79 -10.49 7.83
CA ILE A 128 -1.48 -11.13 6.53
C ILE A 128 -1.44 -10.08 5.42
N GLY A 129 -2.39 -9.14 5.42
CA GLY A 129 -2.44 -8.04 4.47
C GLY A 129 -1.15 -7.23 4.46
N TYR A 130 -0.75 -6.67 5.60
CA TYR A 130 0.45 -5.82 5.68
C TYR A 130 1.77 -6.59 5.56
N ILE A 131 1.84 -7.84 6.03
CA ILE A 131 2.99 -8.71 5.77
C ILE A 131 3.14 -8.92 4.27
N SER A 132 2.05 -9.17 3.55
CA SER A 132 2.06 -9.32 2.09
C SER A 132 2.48 -8.04 1.39
N MET A 133 2.02 -6.87 1.87
CA MET A 133 2.49 -5.57 1.37
C MET A 133 4.00 -5.41 1.54
N GLY A 134 4.53 -5.74 2.72
CA GLY A 134 5.97 -5.73 3.00
C GLY A 134 6.74 -6.66 2.05
N LEU A 135 6.29 -7.90 1.90
CA LEU A 135 6.89 -8.87 0.98
C LEU A 135 6.84 -8.40 -0.48
N ALA A 136 5.76 -7.74 -0.90
CA ALA A 136 5.68 -7.15 -2.23
C ALA A 136 6.78 -6.11 -2.46
N THR A 137 6.99 -5.21 -1.50
CA THR A 137 8.07 -4.20 -1.62
C THR A 137 9.46 -4.82 -1.59
N LEU A 138 9.70 -5.84 -0.76
CA LEU A 138 10.97 -6.56 -0.70
C LEU A 138 11.27 -7.32 -2.00
N LEU A 139 10.27 -7.98 -2.59
CA LEU A 139 10.42 -8.71 -3.85
C LEU A 139 10.58 -7.78 -5.05
N ALA A 140 10.21 -6.50 -4.91
CA ALA A 140 10.46 -5.49 -5.93
C ALA A 140 11.93 -5.02 -5.93
N VAL A 141 12.69 -5.20 -4.84
CA VAL A 141 14.08 -4.72 -4.69
C VAL A 141 14.97 -5.07 -5.89
N PRO A 142 15.01 -6.33 -6.40
CA PRO A 142 15.92 -6.70 -7.48
C PRO A 142 15.64 -5.97 -8.80
N VAL A 143 14.44 -5.41 -8.97
CA VAL A 143 14.09 -4.59 -10.13
C VAL A 143 14.93 -3.30 -10.17
N PHE A 144 15.38 -2.80 -9.02
CA PHE A 144 16.06 -1.51 -8.87
C PHE A 144 17.59 -1.56 -8.79
N GLU A 145 18.25 -2.72 -8.93
CA GLU A 145 19.72 -2.84 -8.75
C GLU A 145 20.56 -1.88 -9.62
N LYS A 146 20.03 -1.37 -10.74
CA LYS A 146 20.72 -0.37 -11.59
C LYS A 146 20.54 1.07 -11.13
N HIS A 147 19.75 1.30 -10.09
CA HIS A 147 19.50 2.59 -9.46
C HIS A 147 20.04 2.55 -8.02
N PRO A 148 21.35 2.80 -7.82
CA PRO A 148 21.99 2.70 -6.50
C PRO A 148 21.39 3.65 -5.45
N GLU A 149 20.70 4.71 -5.88
CA GLU A 149 19.90 5.60 -5.03
C GLU A 149 18.75 4.87 -4.29
N PHE A 150 18.27 3.73 -4.82
CA PHE A 150 17.11 2.98 -4.34
C PHE A 150 17.45 1.66 -3.61
N SER A 151 18.66 1.13 -3.82
CA SER A 151 18.82 -0.32 -4.01
C SER A 151 18.79 -1.22 -2.77
N GLU A 152 19.22 -0.79 -1.57
CA GLU A 152 19.40 -1.77 -0.47
C GLU A 152 19.04 -1.23 0.91
N ARG A 153 19.63 -0.11 1.34
CA ARG A 153 19.50 0.35 2.74
C ARG A 153 18.10 0.80 3.15
N LEU A 154 17.24 1.12 2.19
CA LEU A 154 15.94 1.75 2.43
C LEU A 154 14.78 0.75 2.39
N LEU A 155 14.92 -0.29 1.56
CA LEU A 155 13.99 -1.43 1.50
C LEU A 155 14.32 -2.49 2.57
N LEU A 156 15.60 -2.59 3.00
CA LEU A 156 16.01 -3.43 4.15
C LEU A 156 15.60 -2.85 5.51
N LEU A 157 15.15 -1.60 5.59
CA LEU A 157 14.55 -1.02 6.80
C LEU A 157 13.11 -1.49 7.02
N GLY A 158 12.83 -2.77 6.75
CA GLY A 158 11.53 -3.45 6.86
C GLY A 158 10.93 -3.52 8.28
N VAL A 159 11.14 -2.51 9.12
CA VAL A 159 10.45 -2.21 10.38
C VAL A 159 10.50 -0.68 10.59
N PRO A 160 9.40 0.08 10.81
CA PRO A 160 7.97 -0.22 10.81
C PRO A 160 7.26 0.22 9.50
N TRP A 161 6.11 -0.39 9.22
CA TRP A 161 5.17 -0.19 8.09
C TRP A 161 4.83 1.28 7.76
N VAL A 162 5.06 2.18 8.72
CA VAL A 162 4.76 3.62 8.66
C VAL A 162 5.67 4.38 7.69
N ILE A 163 6.93 3.98 7.53
CA ILE A 163 7.95 4.76 6.80
C ILE A 163 8.32 4.10 5.48
N THR A 164 8.43 2.77 5.44
CA THR A 164 8.89 2.04 4.26
C THR A 164 7.88 2.04 3.13
N ALA A 165 6.60 1.82 3.43
CA ALA A 165 5.56 1.74 2.41
C ALA A 165 5.32 3.08 1.69
N PRO A 166 5.15 4.23 2.37
CA PRO A 166 4.99 5.51 1.66
C PRO A 166 6.24 5.85 0.84
N MET A 167 7.42 5.56 1.38
CA MET A 167 8.67 5.86 0.71
C MET A 167 8.84 5.02 -0.56
N ALA A 168 8.50 3.73 -0.53
CA ALA A 168 8.53 2.87 -1.70
C ALA A 168 7.61 3.39 -2.83
N MET A 169 6.38 3.82 -2.50
CA MET A 169 5.43 4.40 -3.46
C MET A 169 5.96 5.71 -4.06
N LEU A 170 6.46 6.62 -3.22
CA LEU A 170 7.00 7.90 -3.69
C LEU A 170 8.19 7.69 -4.63
N LEU A 171 9.07 6.75 -4.27
CA LEU A 171 10.23 6.38 -5.04
C LEU A 171 9.84 5.78 -6.38
N LEU A 172 8.92 4.82 -6.41
CA LEU A 172 8.34 4.29 -7.64
C LEU A 172 7.79 5.41 -8.54
N ALA A 173 7.02 6.34 -7.99
CA ALA A 173 6.55 7.51 -8.72
C ALA A 173 7.70 8.33 -9.32
N ILE A 174 8.74 8.66 -8.52
CA ILE A 174 9.91 9.41 -9.01
C ILE A 174 10.63 8.64 -10.13
N MET A 175 10.78 7.32 -10.00
CA MET A 175 11.36 6.46 -11.04
C MET A 175 10.53 6.55 -12.33
N PHE A 176 9.20 6.49 -12.24
CA PHE A 176 8.34 6.64 -13.39
C PHE A 176 8.51 8.02 -14.05
N LYS A 177 8.57 9.10 -13.27
CA LYS A 177 8.79 10.46 -13.77
C LYS A 177 10.11 10.61 -14.51
N LYS A 178 11.22 10.15 -13.93
CA LYS A 178 12.57 10.21 -14.54
C LYS A 178 12.60 9.51 -15.91
N ASN A 179 11.92 8.36 -16.02
CA ASN A 179 11.83 7.63 -17.29
C ASN A 179 10.93 8.33 -18.33
N ILE A 180 9.91 9.09 -17.92
CA ILE A 180 9.11 9.92 -18.83
C ILE A 180 9.95 11.03 -19.45
N GLU A 181 10.81 11.68 -18.67
CA GLU A 181 11.71 12.77 -19.10
C GLU A 181 12.77 12.25 -20.07
N ILE A 182 13.43 11.12 -19.76
CA ILE A 182 14.41 10.48 -20.66
C ILE A 182 13.78 10.15 -22.03
N GLN A 183 12.55 9.62 -22.05
CA GLN A 183 11.84 9.36 -23.32
C GLN A 183 11.39 10.62 -24.05
N GLY A 184 11.29 11.76 -23.36
CA GLY A 184 11.02 13.07 -23.97
C GLY A 184 12.23 13.58 -24.75
N HIS A 185 13.42 13.52 -24.14
CA HIS A 185 14.67 13.97 -24.75
C HIS A 185 15.14 13.12 -25.94
N ILE A 186 14.74 11.85 -26.04
CA ILE A 186 15.09 10.98 -27.19
C ILE A 186 14.20 11.28 -28.43
N LYS A 187 13.14 12.08 -28.27
CA LYS A 187 12.21 12.44 -29.35
C LYS A 187 12.38 13.86 -29.90
N GLU A 188 13.26 14.66 -29.30
CA GLU A 188 13.74 15.95 -29.84
C GLU A 188 15.09 15.75 -30.53
#